data_AF-A0A9K3JJW1-F1
#
_entry.id   AF-A0A9K3JJW1-F1
#
_cell.length_a   1.000
_cell.length_b   1.000
_cell.length_c   1.000
_cell.angle_alpha   90.00
_cell.angle_beta   90.00
_cell.angle_gamma   90.00
#
_symmetry.space_group_name_H-M   'P 1'
#
loop_
_entity.id
_entity.type
_entity.pdbx_description
1 polymer ?
#
loop_
_entity_poly.entity_id
_entity_poly.type
_entity_poly.pdbx_seq_one_letter_code
_entity_poly.pdbx_strand_id
1 'polypeptide(L)'
;MIWSNILGSWAIHICKSNNIANPKIAKSVVTLALSCTQAPNDLIVAQEMAMELAKTMISPSEKSEIYAIINRSTESAIATGLLQLVESVIADMDRLSMKLKTCLVGAYKDGKHNPYFTLEETLYQRAEAVVELLSSFVVMNLKDSQAEHLLKLAAKFYKNLARISKFHIAPKGCKQILPSLKCQKLVEVTCTRLTAPLYVFVGSLQQV
;
A
#
# COMPACT_ATOMS: atom_id res chain seq x y z
N MET A 1 4.10 -13.10 -19.51
CA MET A 1 2.93 -12.69 -18.69
C MET A 1 2.22 -13.87 -18.03
N ILE A 2 2.14 -15.06 -18.65
CA ILE A 2 1.49 -16.25 -18.06
C ILE A 2 2.30 -16.85 -16.89
N TRP A 3 3.63 -16.94 -17.03
CA TRP A 3 4.51 -17.53 -16.02
C TRP A 3 4.58 -16.78 -14.69
N SER A 4 4.49 -15.44 -14.69
CA SER A 4 4.50 -14.66 -13.44
C SER A 4 3.27 -14.94 -12.58
N ASN A 5 2.11 -15.09 -13.21
CA ASN A 5 0.86 -15.40 -12.50
C ASN A 5 0.86 -16.80 -11.88
N ILE A 6 1.49 -17.78 -12.55
CA ILE A 6 1.66 -19.14 -12.00
C ILE A 6 2.59 -19.13 -10.79
N LEU A 7 3.75 -18.44 -10.89
CA LEU A 7 4.70 -18.35 -9.78
C LEU A 7 4.13 -17.60 -8.57
N GLY A 8 3.40 -16.50 -8.81
CA GLY A 8 2.70 -15.77 -7.74
C GLY A 8 1.65 -16.64 -7.05
N SER A 9 0.79 -17.31 -7.82
CA SER A 9 -0.24 -18.21 -7.28
C SER A 9 0.36 -19.38 -6.48
N TRP A 10 1.44 -19.98 -6.99
CA TRP A 10 2.18 -21.02 -6.28
C TRP A 10 2.77 -20.49 -4.96
N ALA A 11 3.44 -19.35 -4.98
CA ALA A 11 4.03 -18.77 -3.77
C ALA A 11 2.96 -18.37 -2.73
N ILE A 12 1.81 -17.86 -3.16
CA ILE A 12 0.65 -17.62 -2.29
C ILE A 12 0.16 -18.94 -1.69
N HIS A 13 0.05 -20.00 -2.48
CA HIS A 13 -0.36 -21.31 -1.98
C HIS A 13 0.61 -21.86 -0.92
N ILE A 14 1.93 -21.65 -1.10
CA ILE A 14 2.94 -21.97 -0.08
C ILE A 14 2.70 -21.14 1.20
N CYS A 15 2.41 -19.84 1.06
CA CYS A 15 2.09 -18.99 2.22
C CYS A 15 0.86 -19.49 3.00
N LYS A 16 -0.14 -20.05 2.29
CA LYS A 16 -1.36 -20.59 2.90
C LYS A 16 -1.14 -21.93 3.60
N SER A 17 -0.41 -22.83 2.96
CA SER A 17 -0.40 -24.25 3.35
C SER A 17 0.78 -24.65 4.24
N ASN A 18 1.89 -23.91 4.20
CA ASN A 18 3.14 -24.33 4.85
C ASN A 18 3.43 -23.52 6.12
N ASN A 19 3.58 -24.22 7.24
CA ASN A 19 4.00 -23.63 8.51
C ASN A 19 5.53 -23.46 8.55
N ILE A 20 6.05 -22.46 7.82
CA ILE A 20 7.47 -22.13 7.84
C ILE A 20 7.79 -21.38 9.13
N ALA A 21 8.69 -21.92 9.95
CA ALA A 21 9.10 -21.27 11.20
C ALA A 21 10.30 -20.31 11.04
N ASN A 22 11.06 -20.42 9.94
CA ASN A 22 12.23 -19.57 9.73
C ASN A 22 11.83 -18.18 9.20
N PRO A 23 12.08 -17.08 9.94
CA PRO A 23 11.64 -15.74 9.56
C PRO A 23 12.24 -15.25 8.24
N LYS A 24 13.49 -15.62 7.93
CA LYS A 24 14.15 -15.21 6.68
C LYS A 24 13.50 -15.88 5.48
N ILE A 25 13.26 -17.19 5.58
CA ILE A 25 12.60 -17.96 4.51
C ILE A 25 11.16 -17.46 4.33
N ALA A 26 10.43 -17.28 5.43
CA ALA A 26 9.05 -16.81 5.39
C ALA A 26 8.95 -15.45 4.68
N LYS A 27 9.80 -14.50 5.07
CA LYS A 27 9.88 -13.20 4.41
C LYS A 27 10.19 -13.33 2.92
N SER A 28 11.17 -14.14 2.53
CA SER A 28 11.52 -14.33 1.11
C SER A 28 10.38 -14.92 0.29
N VAL A 29 9.63 -15.88 0.84
CA VAL A 29 8.49 -16.50 0.15
C VAL A 29 7.33 -15.51 0.01
N VAL A 30 7.05 -14.71 1.05
CA VAL A 30 6.05 -13.63 0.97
C VAL A 30 6.47 -12.58 -0.06
N THR A 31 7.73 -12.14 -0.04
CA THR A 31 8.25 -11.20 -1.04
C THR A 31 8.10 -11.75 -2.45
N LEU A 32 8.40 -13.04 -2.68
CA LEU A 32 8.21 -13.68 -3.96
C LEU A 32 6.74 -13.70 -4.38
N ALA A 33 5.83 -14.08 -3.47
CA ALA A 33 4.39 -14.08 -3.73
C ALA A 33 3.90 -12.71 -4.19
N LEU A 34 4.29 -11.65 -3.48
CA LEU A 34 3.85 -10.28 -3.78
C LEU A 34 4.50 -9.74 -5.04
N SER A 35 5.79 -10.03 -5.28
CA SER A 35 6.52 -9.54 -6.45
C SER A 35 6.11 -10.24 -7.76
N CYS A 36 5.64 -11.49 -7.68
CA CYS A 36 5.17 -12.25 -8.84
C CYS A 36 3.66 -12.10 -9.08
N THR A 37 2.93 -11.51 -8.13
CA THR A 37 1.50 -11.20 -8.32
C THR A 37 1.36 -9.95 -9.18
N GLN A 38 0.45 -9.99 -10.16
CA GLN A 38 0.23 -8.84 -11.04
C GLN A 38 -0.65 -7.80 -10.35
N ALA A 39 -0.37 -6.53 -10.64
CA ALA A 39 -1.26 -5.43 -10.33
C ALA A 39 -2.68 -5.68 -10.89
N PRO A 40 -3.76 -5.41 -10.14
CA PRO A 40 -3.82 -4.80 -8.80
C PRO A 40 -3.79 -5.82 -7.63
N ASN A 41 -3.74 -7.12 -7.93
CA ASN A 41 -3.90 -8.18 -6.94
C ASN A 41 -2.74 -8.27 -5.94
N ASP A 42 -1.58 -7.72 -6.29
CA ASP A 42 -0.40 -7.66 -5.43
C ASP A 42 -0.68 -6.97 -4.09
N LEU A 43 -1.36 -5.82 -4.11
CA LEU A 43 -1.73 -5.11 -2.87
C LEU A 43 -2.94 -5.72 -2.16
N ILE A 44 -3.85 -6.37 -2.90
CA ILE A 44 -4.97 -7.10 -2.28
C ILE A 44 -4.44 -8.23 -1.41
N VAL A 45 -3.54 -9.05 -1.96
CA VAL A 45 -2.90 -10.14 -1.21
C VAL A 45 -2.09 -9.60 -0.02
N ALA A 46 -1.37 -8.49 -0.22
CA ALA A 46 -0.64 -7.83 0.88
C ALA A 46 -1.58 -7.37 2.00
N GLN A 47 -2.75 -6.81 1.65
CA GLN A 47 -3.77 -6.37 2.60
C GLN A 47 -4.38 -7.55 3.35
N GLU A 48 -4.72 -8.64 2.66
CA GLU A 48 -5.21 -9.88 3.29
C GLU A 48 -4.18 -10.43 4.30
N MET A 49 -2.90 -10.49 3.92
CA MET A 49 -1.82 -10.90 4.82
C MET A 49 -1.65 -9.95 6.01
N ALA A 50 -1.78 -8.64 5.80
CA ALA A 50 -1.73 -7.66 6.88
C ALA A 50 -2.91 -7.80 7.85
N MET A 51 -4.12 -8.03 7.36
CA MET A 51 -5.28 -8.27 8.23
C MET A 51 -5.08 -9.53 9.09
N GLU A 52 -4.52 -10.60 8.52
CA GLU A 52 -4.21 -11.81 9.26
C GLU A 52 -3.09 -11.60 10.28
N LEU A 53 -2.04 -10.82 9.95
CA LEU A 53 -1.03 -10.40 10.93
C LEU A 53 -1.63 -9.62 12.10
N ALA A 54 -2.57 -8.70 11.83
CA ALA A 54 -3.22 -7.92 12.88
C ALA A 54 -3.96 -8.84 13.86
N LYS A 55 -4.68 -9.84 13.33
CA LYS A 55 -5.37 -10.85 14.16
C LYS A 55 -4.40 -11.63 15.05
N THR A 56 -3.27 -12.11 14.50
CA THR A 56 -2.30 -12.91 15.27
C THR A 56 -1.56 -12.10 16.33
N MET A 57 -1.42 -10.79 16.13
CA MET A 57 -0.80 -9.88 17.10
C MET A 57 -1.75 -9.46 18.23
N ILE A 58 -3.05 -9.31 17.94
CA ILE A 58 -4.07 -8.92 18.94
C ILE A 58 -4.48 -10.10 19.80
N SER A 59 -4.85 -11.21 19.16
CA SER A 59 -5.22 -12.46 19.83
C SER A 59 -4.10 -13.45 19.62
N PRO A 60 -3.28 -13.76 20.64
CA PRO A 60 -2.08 -14.52 20.42
C PRO A 60 -2.34 -16.01 20.17
N SER A 61 -2.91 -16.33 19.01
CA SER A 61 -2.92 -17.67 18.43
C SER A 61 -1.49 -18.07 18.03
N GLU A 62 -1.22 -19.37 17.98
CA GLU A 62 0.05 -19.90 17.51
C GLU A 62 0.28 -19.61 16.01
N LYS A 63 -0.79 -19.54 15.21
CA LYS A 63 -0.73 -19.32 13.76
C LYS A 63 -2.02 -18.69 13.20
N SER A 64 -1.92 -18.05 12.04
CA SER A 64 -3.08 -17.62 11.23
C SER A 64 -3.82 -18.83 10.64
N GLU A 65 -5.14 -18.70 10.52
CA GLU A 65 -6.02 -19.72 9.92
C GLU A 65 -5.94 -19.72 8.39
N ILE A 66 -5.64 -18.58 7.78
CA ILE A 66 -5.62 -18.41 6.32
C ILE A 66 -4.20 -18.57 5.76
N TYR A 67 -3.21 -18.01 6.45
CA TYR A 67 -1.82 -18.05 6.04
C TYR A 67 -0.96 -18.74 7.10
N ALA A 68 -0.77 -20.06 6.97
CA ALA A 68 0.03 -20.84 7.91
C ALA A 68 1.48 -20.32 8.08
N ILE A 69 1.99 -19.58 7.09
CA ILE A 69 3.30 -18.91 7.15
C ILE A 69 3.36 -17.78 8.18
N ILE A 70 2.21 -17.23 8.59
CA ILE A 70 2.08 -16.20 9.63
C ILE A 70 1.91 -16.89 10.98
N ASN A 71 2.97 -16.87 11.78
CA ASN A 71 3.03 -17.44 13.12
C ASN A 71 3.97 -16.60 14.00
N ARG A 72 4.09 -16.98 15.29
CA ARG A 72 4.91 -16.27 16.30
C ARG A 72 6.36 -16.01 15.86
N SER A 73 6.97 -16.94 15.12
CA SER A 73 8.38 -16.81 14.73
C SER A 73 8.58 -16.00 13.45
N THR A 74 7.52 -15.77 12.67
CA THR A 74 7.60 -15.09 11.37
C THR A 74 6.86 -13.74 11.31
N GLU A 75 5.90 -13.48 12.20
CA GLU A 75 5.01 -12.31 12.14
C GLU A 75 5.78 -10.98 11.97
N SER A 76 6.85 -10.81 12.74
CA SER A 76 7.68 -9.60 12.70
C SER A 76 8.44 -9.48 11.37
N ALA A 77 8.94 -10.59 10.83
CA ALA A 77 9.67 -10.58 9.56
C ALA A 77 8.74 -10.32 8.37
N ILE A 78 7.52 -10.86 8.40
CA ILE A 78 6.49 -10.64 7.38
C ILE A 78 5.99 -9.19 7.44
N ALA A 79 5.69 -8.66 8.63
CA ALA A 79 5.33 -7.25 8.80
C ALA A 79 6.39 -6.31 8.19
N THR A 80 7.67 -6.56 8.45
CA THR A 80 8.76 -5.79 7.82
C THR A 80 8.80 -5.96 6.30
N GLY A 81 8.55 -7.17 5.78
CA GLY A 81 8.47 -7.42 4.33
C GLY A 81 7.34 -6.64 3.65
N LEU A 82 6.16 -6.58 4.28
CA LEU A 82 5.02 -5.80 3.80
C LEU A 82 5.29 -4.29 3.83
N LEU A 83 5.91 -3.76 4.89
CA LEU A 83 6.33 -2.36 4.94
C LEU A 83 7.34 -2.02 3.82
N GLN A 84 8.26 -2.94 3.51
CA GLN A 84 9.19 -2.78 2.39
C GLN A 84 8.49 -2.82 1.02
N LEU A 85 7.44 -3.64 0.86
CA LEU A 85 6.60 -3.60 -0.33
C LEU A 85 5.92 -2.23 -0.47
N VAL A 86 5.30 -1.73 0.60
CA VAL A 86 4.66 -0.40 0.61
C VAL A 86 5.66 0.68 0.23
N GLU A 87 6.89 0.61 0.74
CA GLU A 87 7.97 1.53 0.37
C GLU A 87 8.25 1.54 -1.13
N SER A 88 8.37 0.35 -1.74
CA SER A 88 8.59 0.20 -3.18
C SER A 88 7.41 0.77 -3.99
N VAL A 89 6.17 0.46 -3.58
CA VAL A 89 4.96 0.94 -4.25
C VAL A 89 4.87 2.47 -4.18
N ILE A 90 5.13 3.08 -3.02
CA ILE A 90 5.15 4.55 -2.87
C ILE A 90 6.21 5.17 -3.79
N ALA A 91 7.39 4.56 -3.88
CA ALA A 91 8.46 5.05 -4.76
C ALA A 91 8.07 4.99 -6.24
N ASP A 92 7.40 3.92 -6.67
CA ASP A 92 6.92 3.79 -8.04
C ASP A 92 5.76 4.74 -8.34
N MET A 93 4.84 4.92 -7.39
CA MET A 93 3.78 5.95 -7.47
C MET A 93 4.38 7.34 -7.60
N ASP A 94 5.48 7.64 -6.90
CA ASP A 94 6.16 8.94 -7.02
C ASP A 94 6.76 9.17 -8.41
N ARG A 95 7.41 8.14 -8.95
CA ARG A 95 7.93 8.17 -10.32
C ARG A 95 6.81 8.31 -11.36
N LEU A 96 5.70 7.59 -11.19
CA LEU A 96 4.52 7.69 -12.05
C LEU A 96 3.89 9.07 -11.98
N SER A 97 3.79 9.65 -10.78
CA SER A 97 3.27 11.00 -10.56
C SER A 97 4.10 12.05 -11.29
N MET A 98 5.44 11.93 -11.28
CA MET A 98 6.31 12.86 -12.02
C MET A 98 6.07 12.78 -13.54
N LYS A 99 5.88 11.58 -14.09
CA LYS A 99 5.58 11.39 -15.52
C LYS A 99 4.20 11.95 -15.88
N LEU A 100 3.18 11.65 -15.07
CA LEU A 100 1.81 12.15 -15.24
C LEU A 100 1.75 13.69 -15.24
N LYS A 101 2.50 14.34 -14.36
CA LYS A 101 2.58 15.81 -14.31
C LYS A 101 2.99 16.40 -15.66
N THR A 102 4.04 15.84 -16.29
CA THR A 102 4.54 16.32 -17.59
C THR A 102 3.48 16.16 -18.68
N CYS A 103 2.75 15.05 -18.66
CA CYS A 103 1.65 14.78 -19.58
C CYS A 103 0.47 15.75 -19.40
N LEU A 104 0.07 16.01 -18.17
CA LEU A 104 -1.05 16.91 -17.85
C LEU A 104 -0.76 18.36 -18.27
N VAL A 105 0.47 18.85 -18.10
CA VAL A 105 0.89 20.18 -18.60
C VAL A 105 0.71 20.30 -20.12
N GLY A 106 0.90 19.22 -20.87
CA GLY A 106 0.57 19.17 -22.31
C GLY A 106 -0.94 19.17 -22.56
N ALA A 107 -1.70 18.38 -21.80
CA ALA A 107 -3.15 18.27 -21.95
C ALA A 107 -3.90 19.59 -21.68
N TYR A 108 -3.47 20.38 -20.69
CA TYR A 108 -4.03 21.71 -20.41
C TYR A 108 -3.86 22.71 -21.58
N LYS A 109 -2.92 22.46 -22.50
CA LYS A 109 -2.69 23.29 -23.70
C LYS A 109 -3.54 22.85 -24.90
N ASP A 110 -3.76 21.54 -25.05
CA ASP A 110 -4.43 20.98 -26.23
C ASP A 110 -5.96 20.82 -26.08
N GLY A 111 -6.49 20.91 -24.86
CA GLY A 111 -7.95 20.91 -24.60
C GLY A 111 -8.68 19.60 -24.93
N LYS A 112 -7.98 18.54 -25.35
CA LYS A 112 -8.55 17.23 -25.68
C LYS A 112 -8.46 16.26 -24.49
N HIS A 113 -9.57 15.60 -24.17
CA HIS A 113 -9.64 14.46 -23.24
C HIS A 113 -8.72 13.33 -23.75
N ASN A 114 -7.65 13.03 -23.01
CA ASN A 114 -6.50 12.25 -23.46
C ASN A 114 -6.33 10.99 -22.57
N PRO A 115 -5.75 9.85 -23.04
CA PRO A 115 -5.43 8.63 -22.27
C PRO A 115 -4.76 8.79 -20.88
N TYR A 116 -4.37 10.00 -20.50
CA TYR A 116 -3.87 10.33 -19.16
C TYR A 116 -4.87 10.04 -18.03
N PHE A 117 -6.19 10.04 -18.30
CA PHE A 117 -7.20 9.68 -17.30
C PHE A 117 -7.07 8.22 -16.82
N THR A 118 -6.78 7.27 -17.70
CA THR A 118 -6.64 5.85 -17.30
C THR A 118 -5.43 5.63 -16.37
N LEU A 119 -4.32 6.31 -16.64
CA LEU A 119 -3.11 6.21 -15.83
C LEU A 119 -3.30 6.90 -14.47
N GLU A 120 -4.00 8.03 -14.46
CA GLU A 120 -4.38 8.75 -13.25
C GLU A 120 -5.33 7.91 -12.38
N GLU A 121 -6.36 7.29 -12.97
CA GLU A 121 -7.25 6.38 -12.25
C GLU A 121 -6.53 5.17 -11.65
N THR A 122 -5.56 4.61 -12.40
CA THR A 122 -4.73 3.51 -11.90
C THR A 122 -3.90 3.97 -10.69
N LEU A 123 -3.38 5.19 -10.72
CA LEU A 123 -2.65 5.77 -9.60
C LEU A 123 -3.56 5.95 -8.37
N TYR A 124 -4.81 6.38 -8.55
CA TYR A 124 -5.78 6.47 -7.47
C TYR A 124 -6.11 5.12 -6.85
N GLN A 125 -6.30 4.08 -7.66
CA GLN A 125 -6.54 2.73 -7.17
C GLN A 125 -5.35 2.18 -6.36
N ARG A 126 -4.13 2.43 -6.84
CA ARG A 126 -2.92 2.05 -6.10
C ARG A 126 -2.80 2.81 -4.78
N ALA A 127 -3.10 4.11 -4.78
CA ALA A 127 -3.11 4.93 -3.58
C ALA A 127 -4.14 4.44 -2.55
N GLU A 128 -5.35 4.11 -2.99
CA GLU A 128 -6.41 3.56 -2.13
C GLU A 128 -5.97 2.24 -1.50
N ALA A 129 -5.36 1.34 -2.27
CA ALA A 129 -4.83 0.08 -1.73
C ALA A 129 -3.66 0.30 -0.75
N VAL A 130 -2.83 1.33 -0.94
CA VAL A 130 -1.79 1.70 0.04
C VAL A 130 -2.42 2.26 1.33
N VAL A 131 -3.51 3.04 1.23
CA VAL A 131 -4.26 3.51 2.41
C VAL A 131 -4.74 2.32 3.25
N GLU A 132 -5.39 1.36 2.60
CA GLU A 132 -5.94 0.17 3.25
C GLU A 132 -4.86 -0.73 3.88
N LEU A 133 -3.72 -0.86 3.20
CA LEU A 133 -2.59 -1.61 3.73
C LEU A 133 -1.99 -0.89 4.94
N LEU A 134 -1.70 0.42 4.84
CA LEU A 134 -1.19 1.20 5.97
C LEU A 134 -2.17 1.22 7.16
N SER A 135 -3.48 1.33 6.92
CA SER A 135 -4.48 1.30 7.99
C SER A 135 -4.50 -0.02 8.74
N SER A 136 -4.19 -1.13 8.06
CA SER A 136 -4.07 -2.44 8.71
C SER A 136 -2.92 -2.46 9.73
N PHE A 137 -1.83 -1.72 9.49
CA PHE A 137 -0.69 -1.62 10.41
C PHE A 137 -0.95 -0.74 11.63
N VAL A 138 -1.81 0.28 11.49
CA VAL A 138 -2.11 1.24 12.54
C VAL A 138 -2.80 0.60 13.75
N VAL A 139 -3.46 -0.54 13.56
CA VAL A 139 -4.14 -1.30 14.63
C VAL A 139 -3.29 -2.46 15.18
N MET A 140 -2.06 -2.64 14.69
CA MET A 140 -1.17 -3.74 15.12
C MET A 140 -0.33 -3.35 16.34
N ASN A 141 0.04 -4.35 17.13
CA ASN A 141 1.08 -4.21 18.16
C ASN A 141 2.48 -4.31 17.53
N LEU A 142 2.93 -3.22 16.91
CA LEU A 142 4.20 -3.15 16.20
C LEU A 142 5.39 -2.97 17.14
N LYS A 143 6.54 -3.53 16.77
CA LYS A 143 7.82 -3.18 17.42
C LYS A 143 8.23 -1.76 17.05
N ASP A 144 9.02 -1.11 17.90
CA ASP A 144 9.46 0.29 17.72
C ASP A 144 10.03 0.56 16.32
N SER A 145 10.89 -0.32 15.81
CA SER A 145 11.48 -0.17 14.47
C SER A 145 10.45 -0.27 13.33
N GLN A 146 9.40 -1.07 13.51
CA GLN A 146 8.30 -1.21 12.54
C GLN A 146 7.35 -0.01 12.64
N ALA A 147 7.06 0.46 13.85
CA ALA A 147 6.28 1.67 14.08
C ALA A 147 6.97 2.90 13.47
N GLU A 148 8.27 3.06 13.68
CA GLU A 148 9.06 4.14 13.06
C GLU A 148 9.05 4.04 11.53
N HIS A 149 9.21 2.83 10.98
CA HIS A 149 9.15 2.60 9.53
C HIS A 149 7.76 2.95 8.98
N LEU A 150 6.68 2.54 9.65
CA LEU A 150 5.30 2.90 9.31
C LEU A 150 5.11 4.42 9.25
N LEU A 151 5.56 5.16 10.27
CA LEU A 151 5.44 6.63 10.31
C LEU A 151 6.22 7.30 9.18
N LYS A 152 7.43 6.81 8.88
CA LYS A 152 8.22 7.28 7.73
C LYS A 152 7.48 7.03 6.41
N LEU A 153 6.86 5.87 6.25
CA LEU A 153 6.08 5.55 5.06
C LEU A 153 4.81 6.40 4.94
N ALA A 154 4.09 6.61 6.03
CA ALA A 154 2.93 7.50 6.06
C ALA A 154 3.31 8.91 5.63
N ALA A 155 4.41 9.47 6.14
CA ALA A 155 4.90 10.78 5.74
C ALA A 155 5.28 10.84 4.24
N LYS A 156 5.98 9.82 3.72
CA LYS A 156 6.30 9.70 2.29
C LYS A 156 5.02 9.60 1.45
N PHE A 157 4.03 8.86 1.92
CA PHE A 157 2.75 8.67 1.24
C PHE A 157 1.94 9.97 1.18
N TYR A 158 1.79 10.70 2.30
CA TYR A 158 1.12 12.01 2.30
C TYR A 158 1.82 13.02 1.39
N LYS A 159 3.16 13.00 1.32
CA LYS A 159 3.92 13.81 0.35
C LYS A 159 3.56 13.45 -1.09
N ASN A 160 3.38 12.17 -1.38
CA ASN A 160 2.95 11.69 -2.70
C ASN A 160 1.51 12.12 -3.01
N LEU A 161 0.56 11.91 -2.09
CA LEU A 161 -0.84 12.38 -2.23
C LEU A 161 -0.93 13.90 -2.46
N ALA A 162 -0.12 14.68 -1.75
CA ALA A 162 -0.06 16.13 -1.93
C ALA A 162 0.46 16.53 -3.33
N ARG A 163 1.35 15.73 -3.94
CA ARG A 163 1.81 15.95 -5.32
C ARG A 163 0.71 15.61 -6.32
N ILE A 164 0.02 14.49 -6.12
CA ILE A 164 -1.09 14.05 -6.98
C ILE A 164 -2.24 15.07 -6.93
N SER A 165 -2.59 15.55 -5.73
CA SER A 165 -3.66 16.53 -5.55
C SER A 165 -3.40 17.83 -6.32
N LYS A 166 -2.13 18.23 -6.46
CA LYS A 166 -1.73 19.42 -7.23
C LYS A 166 -1.98 19.30 -8.74
N PHE A 167 -2.26 18.11 -9.28
CA PHE A 167 -2.63 17.93 -10.68
C PHE A 167 -3.94 18.64 -11.05
N HIS A 168 -4.83 18.78 -10.07
CA HIS A 168 -6.11 19.48 -10.21
C HIS A 168 -5.99 20.99 -9.99
N ILE A 169 -4.78 21.51 -9.73
CA ILE A 169 -4.54 22.95 -9.62
C ILE A 169 -4.05 23.40 -10.99
N ALA A 170 -4.94 24.07 -11.73
CA ALA A 170 -4.59 24.59 -13.05
C ALA A 170 -3.53 25.70 -12.95
N PRO A 171 -2.58 25.76 -13.91
CA PRO A 171 -1.70 26.91 -14.04
C PRO A 171 -2.48 28.17 -14.44
N LYS A 172 -1.91 29.35 -14.16
CA LYS A 172 -2.54 30.64 -14.48
C LYS A 172 -2.95 30.70 -15.97
N GLY A 173 -4.21 31.04 -16.23
CA GLY A 173 -4.76 31.14 -17.58
C GLY A 173 -5.36 29.85 -18.14
N CYS A 174 -5.29 28.71 -17.43
CA CYS A 174 -5.93 27.46 -17.81
C CYS A 174 -7.22 27.22 -17.00
N LYS A 175 -8.20 26.53 -17.61
CA LYS A 175 -9.41 26.08 -16.89
C LYS A 175 -9.05 24.94 -15.94
N GLN A 176 -9.61 24.95 -14.74
CA GLN A 176 -9.43 23.88 -13.77
C GLN A 176 -10.12 22.60 -14.23
N ILE A 177 -9.42 21.47 -14.14
CA ILE A 177 -10.02 20.15 -14.32
C ILE A 177 -10.63 19.74 -12.98
N LEU A 178 -11.92 19.41 -12.99
CA LEU A 178 -12.61 18.94 -11.80
C LEU A 178 -12.07 17.55 -11.40
N PRO A 179 -11.83 17.31 -10.09
CA PRO A 179 -11.43 16.00 -9.61
C PRO A 179 -12.47 14.92 -9.94
N SER A 180 -12.00 13.79 -10.45
CA SER A 180 -12.85 12.63 -10.72
C SER A 180 -13.45 12.06 -9.42
N LEU A 181 -14.54 11.30 -9.54
CA LEU A 181 -15.16 10.62 -8.39
C LEU A 181 -14.17 9.70 -7.66
N LYS A 182 -13.26 9.04 -8.41
CA LYS A 182 -12.19 8.21 -7.82
C LYS A 182 -11.22 9.02 -6.97
N CYS A 183 -10.83 10.22 -7.43
CA CYS A 183 -10.00 11.12 -6.63
C CYS A 183 -10.72 11.56 -5.35
N GLN A 184 -12.02 11.89 -5.44
CA GLN A 184 -12.81 12.30 -4.26
C GLN A 184 -12.91 11.16 -3.24
N LYS A 185 -13.21 9.94 -3.71
CA LYS A 185 -13.23 8.74 -2.86
C LYS A 185 -11.89 8.49 -2.18
N LEU A 186 -10.78 8.62 -2.92
CA LEU A 186 -9.43 8.45 -2.33
C LEU A 186 -9.18 9.43 -1.18
N VAL A 187 -9.60 10.69 -1.33
CA VAL A 187 -9.48 11.69 -0.25
C VAL A 187 -10.29 11.27 0.97
N GLU A 188 -11.55 10.89 0.78
CA GLU A 188 -12.43 10.42 1.86
C GLU A 188 -11.84 9.21 2.59
N VAL A 189 -11.42 8.18 1.84
CA VAL A 189 -10.83 6.96 2.39
C VAL A 189 -9.52 7.26 3.12
N THR A 190 -8.68 8.14 2.58
CA THR A 190 -7.44 8.57 3.26
C THR A 190 -7.76 9.20 4.62
N CYS A 191 -8.70 10.15 4.65
CA CYS A 191 -9.05 10.86 5.88
C CYS A 191 -9.66 9.92 6.93
N THR A 192 -10.58 9.05 6.52
CA THR A 192 -11.36 8.19 7.42
C THR A 192 -10.60 6.94 7.87
N ARG A 193 -9.87 6.28 6.95
CA ARG A 193 -9.20 4.99 7.22
C ARG A 193 -7.74 5.13 7.64
N LEU A 194 -7.05 6.19 7.25
CA LEU A 194 -5.64 6.37 7.60
C LEU A 194 -5.40 7.56 8.51
N THR A 195 -5.86 8.77 8.16
CA THR A 195 -5.53 9.98 8.92
C THR A 195 -6.01 9.91 10.36
N ALA A 196 -7.30 9.68 10.58
CA ALA A 196 -7.84 9.62 11.94
C ALA A 196 -7.20 8.50 12.78
N PRO A 197 -7.08 7.25 12.29
CA PRO A 197 -6.41 6.18 13.05
C PRO A 197 -4.93 6.45 13.32
N LEU A 198 -4.20 7.07 12.38
CA LEU A 198 -2.77 7.34 12.54
C LEU A 198 -2.49 8.31 13.69
N TYR A 199 -3.36 9.30 13.91
CA TYR A 199 -3.24 10.20 15.07
C TYR A 199 -3.41 9.45 16.39
N VAL A 200 -4.38 8.53 16.46
CA VAL A 200 -4.59 7.68 17.64
C VAL A 200 -3.37 6.79 17.90
N PHE A 201 -2.82 6.19 16.85
CA PHE A 201 -1.63 5.36 16.94
C PHE A 201 -0.40 6.14 17.42
N VAL A 202 -0.13 7.32 16.87
CA VAL A 202 0.95 8.18 17.37
C VAL A 202 0.74 8.53 18.84
N GLY A 203 -0.50 8.81 19.25
CA GLY A 203 -0.85 9.03 20.66
C GLY A 203 -0.50 7.84 21.54
N SER A 204 -0.78 6.61 21.09
CA SER A 204 -0.42 5.39 21.84
C SER A 204 1.08 5.17 21.98
N LEU A 205 1.89 5.53 20.96
CA LEU A 205 3.35 5.42 21.02
C LEU A 205 3.99 6.38 22.03
N GLN A 206 3.32 7.49 22.35
CA GLN A 206 3.80 8.50 23.31
C GLN A 206 3.44 8.17 24.76
N GLN A 207 2.61 7.16 24.99
CA GLN A 207 2.22 6.70 26.33
C GLN A 207 3.15 5.62 26.89
N VAL A 208 4.18 5.22 26.12
CA VAL A 208 5.18 4.21 26.47
C VAL A 208 6.44 4.86 27.04
#